data_AF-A0A814WT28-F1
#
_entry.id   AF-A0A814WT28-F1
#
_cell.length_a   1.000
_cell.length_b   1.000
_cell.length_c   1.000
_cell.angle_alpha   90.00
_cell.angle_beta   90.00
_cell.angle_gamma   90.00
#
_symmetry.space_group_name_H-M   'P 1'
#
loop_
_entity.id
_entity.type
_entity.pdbx_description
1 polymer ?
#
loop_
_entity_poly.entity_id
_entity_poly.type
_entity_poly.pdbx_seq_one_letter_code
_entity_poly.pdbx_strand_id
1 'polypeptide(L)'
;MQRMKPRYQLDYRTMLQLADTTARQYRIVIGSEMLPTLLLRVADSDSSFENNQESVARFNDLPNKKDSLYTGKIIINLHMRRIDVEAINIHPITSEREKVVYLDFLSDSETNMQELLERLTIYGNSRNVQLFQLIDLNLLSAESAYGEKEKFETLKERLDECAAYRRSMIVYDLDSLIGVNRSEGNSSMGRSTNLSLINHNVYTYIKDKFQSAYIQSSTSNNNNDENDNKDAIVNEEKWSVMVIRDPFLLRQFCDDVAFTRSIREIEEEEAEMRRADQPVRCVQCSDYYLVQDSKMGVCVHHDGFVYDNHSVTLAQWGSACCNRTAT
;
A
#
# COMPACT_ATOMS: atom_id res chain seq x y z
N MET A 1 21.32 16.07 52.38
CA MET A 1 19.97 16.20 51.78
C MET A 1 19.82 15.14 50.69
N GLN A 2 19.25 13.98 51.03
CA GLN A 2 18.91 12.94 50.07
C GLN A 2 17.62 13.35 49.35
N ARG A 3 17.65 13.36 48.01
CA ARG A 3 16.45 13.61 47.20
C ARG A 3 15.44 12.49 47.47
N MET A 4 14.31 12.84 48.09
CA MET A 4 13.14 11.98 48.17
C MET A 4 12.65 11.66 46.76
N LYS A 5 12.32 10.37 46.54
CA LYS A 5 11.86 9.77 45.28
C LYS A 5 10.87 10.66 44.51
N PRO A 6 11.05 10.91 43.20
CA PRO A 6 9.98 11.49 42.39
C PRO A 6 9.01 10.37 42.01
N ARG A 7 7.95 10.16 42.80
CA ARG A 7 6.80 9.33 42.41
C ARG A 7 5.71 10.20 41.77
N TYR A 8 6.09 10.95 40.75
CA TYR A 8 5.11 11.53 39.81
C TYR A 8 5.30 10.83 38.46
N GLN A 9 5.12 9.51 38.45
CA GLN A 9 4.85 8.82 37.19
C GLN A 9 3.35 8.88 37.03
N LEU A 10 2.89 9.81 36.19
CA LEU A 10 1.55 9.77 35.67
C LEU A 10 1.39 8.44 34.94
N ASP A 11 0.25 7.79 35.15
CA ASP A 11 -0.10 6.59 34.39
C ASP A 11 -0.12 6.92 32.89
N TYR A 12 0.25 5.96 32.05
CA TYR A 12 0.34 6.12 30.59
C TYR A 12 -0.96 6.68 30.02
N ARG A 13 -2.10 6.16 30.50
CA ARG A 13 -3.43 6.61 30.10
C ARG A 13 -3.71 8.05 30.51
N THR A 14 -3.32 8.44 31.73
CA THR A 14 -3.45 9.82 32.21
C THR A 14 -2.57 10.78 31.40
N MET A 15 -1.37 10.36 31.01
CA MET A 15 -0.50 11.16 30.13
C MET A 15 -1.13 11.37 28.75
N LEU A 16 -1.68 10.33 28.14
CA LEU A 16 -2.38 10.45 26.85
C LEU A 16 -3.60 11.36 26.93
N GLN A 17 -4.41 11.27 28.00
CA GLN A 17 -5.56 12.16 28.20
C GLN A 17 -5.15 13.63 28.38
N LEU A 18 -4.06 13.89 29.10
CA LEU A 18 -3.53 15.24 29.25
C LEU A 18 -2.98 15.77 27.91
N ALA A 19 -2.26 14.92 27.16
CA ALA A 19 -1.79 15.24 25.82
C ALA A 19 -2.96 15.53 24.88
N ASP A 20 -4.05 14.76 24.97
CA ASP A 20 -5.28 14.98 24.21
C ASP A 20 -5.90 16.33 24.53
N THR A 21 -6.08 16.63 25.82
CA THR A 21 -6.65 17.90 26.27
C THR A 21 -5.82 19.08 25.77
N THR A 22 -4.50 18.94 25.79
CA THR A 22 -3.54 19.93 25.29
C THR A 22 -3.66 20.07 23.78
N ALA A 23 -3.67 18.96 23.03
CA ALA A 23 -3.83 18.95 21.58
C ALA A 23 -5.15 19.63 21.16
N ARG A 24 -6.25 19.40 21.89
CA ARG A 24 -7.55 20.06 21.68
C ARG A 24 -7.45 21.56 21.86
N GLN A 25 -6.77 21.99 22.94
CA GLN A 25 -6.56 23.40 23.25
C GLN A 25 -5.76 24.12 22.15
N TYR A 26 -4.77 23.45 21.57
CA TYR A 26 -3.96 23.97 20.46
C TYR A 26 -4.51 23.63 19.07
N ARG A 27 -5.68 22.96 18.99
CA ARG A 27 -6.29 22.49 17.74
C ARG A 27 -5.35 21.66 16.85
N ILE A 28 -4.54 20.80 17.46
CA ILE A 28 -3.64 19.88 16.76
C ILE A 28 -4.45 18.63 16.39
N VAL A 29 -4.94 18.59 15.15
CA VAL A 29 -5.82 17.52 14.64
C VAL A 29 -5.10 16.77 13.51
N ILE A 30 -5.25 15.45 13.50
CA ILE A 30 -4.86 14.52 12.44
C ILE A 30 -6.15 13.93 11.86
N GLY A 31 -6.58 14.41 10.69
CA GLY A 31 -7.86 14.04 10.10
C GLY A 31 -9.05 14.57 10.93
N SER A 32 -9.90 13.67 11.42
CA SER A 32 -11.06 13.97 12.27
C SER A 32 -10.75 13.92 13.78
N GLU A 33 -9.55 13.48 14.16
CA GLU A 33 -9.19 13.15 15.55
C GLU A 33 -7.79 13.63 15.90
N MET A 34 -7.36 13.43 17.15
CA MET A 34 -5.99 13.80 17.58
C MET A 34 -5.18 12.54 17.85
N LEU A 35 -3.86 12.61 17.63
CA LEU A 35 -2.95 11.49 17.90
C LEU A 35 -3.17 10.83 19.27
N PRO A 36 -3.32 11.59 20.38
CA PRO A 36 -3.52 10.97 21.68
C PRO A 36 -4.89 10.27 21.81
N THR A 37 -5.95 10.79 21.18
CA THR A 37 -7.28 10.13 21.11
C THR A 37 -7.17 8.79 20.40
N LEU A 38 -6.47 8.74 19.26
CA LEU A 38 -6.24 7.52 18.50
C LEU A 38 -5.46 6.49 19.35
N LEU A 39 -4.39 6.92 20.03
CA LEU A 39 -3.59 6.05 20.90
C LEU A 39 -4.38 5.52 22.11
N LEU A 40 -5.34 6.30 22.64
CA LEU A 40 -6.21 5.86 23.73
C LEU A 40 -7.14 4.72 23.30
N ARG A 41 -7.62 4.70 22.05
CA ARG A 41 -8.46 3.60 21.54
C ARG A 41 -7.71 2.28 21.50
N VAL A 42 -6.46 2.32 21.05
CA VAL A 42 -5.57 1.16 20.99
C VAL A 42 -5.32 0.61 22.39
N ALA A 43 -5.02 1.49 23.35
CA ALA A 43 -4.82 1.10 24.75
C ALA A 43 -6.08 0.44 25.35
N ASP A 44 -7.27 0.91 24.94
CA ASP A 44 -8.55 0.36 25.40
C ASP A 44 -8.85 -1.00 24.75
N SER A 45 -8.53 -1.18 23.47
CA SER A 45 -8.62 -2.49 22.81
C SER A 45 -7.68 -3.51 23.46
N ASP A 46 -6.42 -3.16 23.75
CA ASP A 46 -5.45 -4.08 24.36
C ASP A 46 -5.90 -4.60 25.74
N SER A 47 -6.63 -3.78 26.52
CA SER A 47 -7.18 -4.19 27.82
C SER A 47 -8.33 -5.22 27.74
N SER A 48 -8.94 -5.37 26.56
CA SER A 48 -10.04 -6.33 26.32
C SER A 48 -9.59 -7.67 25.73
N PHE A 49 -8.32 -7.77 25.28
CA PHE A 49 -7.79 -8.95 24.57
C PHE A 49 -6.91 -9.89 25.43
N GLU A 50 -6.77 -9.66 26.74
CA GLU A 50 -5.93 -10.51 27.60
C GLU A 50 -6.41 -11.97 27.75
N ASN A 51 -7.54 -12.38 27.15
CA ASN A 51 -8.11 -13.71 27.37
C ASN A 51 -8.18 -14.65 26.17
N ASN A 52 -7.71 -14.32 24.96
CA ASN A 52 -7.62 -15.32 23.88
C ASN A 52 -6.37 -15.14 23.03
N GLN A 53 -5.46 -16.11 23.15
CA GLN A 53 -4.27 -16.30 22.34
C GLN A 53 -4.62 -16.43 20.86
N GLU A 54 -4.29 -15.41 20.08
CA GLU A 54 -3.48 -15.50 18.87
C GLU A 54 -2.93 -14.09 18.66
N SER A 55 -1.65 -13.89 18.97
CA SER A 55 -0.99 -12.62 18.74
C SER A 55 -0.93 -12.40 17.22
N VAL A 56 -1.95 -11.76 16.66
CA VAL A 56 -1.89 -11.17 15.33
C VAL A 56 -0.60 -10.37 15.31
N ALA A 57 0.36 -10.84 14.51
CA ALA A 57 1.69 -10.24 14.41
C ALA A 57 1.49 -8.74 14.21
N ARG A 58 1.82 -7.95 15.24
CA ARG A 58 1.68 -6.51 15.18
C ARG A 58 2.61 -6.06 14.06
N PHE A 59 2.13 -5.18 13.19
CA PHE A 59 2.92 -4.47 12.17
C PHE A 59 4.21 -3.81 12.72
N ASN A 60 4.31 -3.71 14.04
CA ASN A 60 5.49 -3.33 14.82
C ASN A 60 6.70 -4.26 14.61
N ASP A 61 6.45 -5.53 14.32
CA ASP A 61 7.48 -6.55 14.14
C ASP A 61 7.52 -6.99 12.69
N LEU A 62 7.60 -6.02 11.75
CA LEU A 62 8.25 -6.31 10.48
C LEU A 62 9.59 -6.95 10.86
N PRO A 63 9.82 -8.25 10.56
CA PRO A 63 10.96 -8.95 11.11
C PRO A 63 12.18 -8.14 10.69
N ASN A 64 12.98 -7.71 11.66
CA ASN A 64 14.35 -7.29 11.39
C ASN A 64 15.08 -8.54 10.88
N LYS A 65 14.77 -8.91 9.64
CA LYS A 65 15.49 -9.94 8.90
C LYS A 65 16.88 -9.36 8.78
N LYS A 66 17.84 -10.04 9.41
CA LYS A 66 19.21 -9.56 9.63
C LYS A 66 19.91 -9.08 8.35
N ASP A 67 19.40 -9.51 7.20
CA ASP A 67 19.96 -9.27 5.89
C ASP A 67 19.07 -8.37 5.00
N SER A 68 18.10 -7.66 5.56
CA SER A 68 17.11 -6.91 4.77
C SER A 68 17.08 -5.42 5.15
N LEU A 69 17.26 -4.57 4.13
CA LEU A 69 17.21 -3.11 4.24
C LEU A 69 15.93 -2.58 3.63
N TYR A 70 15.04 -2.05 4.45
CA TYR A 70 13.80 -1.41 3.97
C TYR A 70 14.09 -0.23 3.04
N THR A 71 13.30 -0.03 1.99
CA THR A 71 13.46 1.13 1.08
C THR A 71 12.74 2.37 1.57
N GLY A 72 11.90 2.25 2.60
CA GLY A 72 11.04 3.35 3.07
C GLY A 72 9.70 3.43 2.32
N LYS A 73 9.43 2.54 1.36
CA LYS A 73 8.22 2.55 0.56
C LYS A 73 7.22 1.50 1.05
N ILE A 74 5.99 1.94 1.25
CA ILE A 74 4.87 1.08 1.66
C ILE A 74 3.69 1.37 0.76
N ILE A 75 3.05 0.33 0.22
CA ILE A 75 1.77 0.42 -0.49
C ILE A 75 0.73 -0.35 0.31
N ILE A 76 -0.40 0.29 0.60
CA ILE A 76 -1.51 -0.28 1.34
C ILE A 76 -2.69 -0.36 0.40
N ASN A 77 -3.05 -1.59 0.06
CA ASN A 77 -4.14 -1.90 -0.84
C ASN A 77 -5.37 -2.25 -0.02
N LEU A 78 -6.29 -1.30 0.10
CA LEU A 78 -7.54 -1.47 0.83
C LEU A 78 -8.49 -2.45 0.12
N HIS A 79 -8.42 -2.58 -1.21
CA HIS A 79 -9.28 -3.50 -1.96
C HIS A 79 -8.94 -4.97 -1.70
N MET A 80 -7.65 -5.30 -1.70
CA MET A 80 -7.17 -6.67 -1.43
C MET A 80 -6.81 -6.89 0.04
N ARG A 81 -7.05 -5.90 0.91
CA ARG A 81 -6.78 -5.94 2.35
C ARG A 81 -5.33 -6.32 2.68
N ARG A 82 -4.36 -5.76 1.95
CA ARG A 82 -2.93 -6.08 2.10
C ARG A 82 -2.06 -4.83 2.27
N ILE A 83 -0.92 -5.02 2.93
CA ILE A 83 0.15 -4.05 3.08
C ILE A 83 1.42 -4.65 2.46
N ASP A 84 1.97 -3.92 1.51
CA ASP A 84 3.15 -4.32 0.73
C ASP A 84 4.31 -3.39 1.14
N VAL A 85 5.32 -3.95 1.80
CA VAL A 85 6.50 -3.21 2.27
C VAL A 85 7.72 -3.59 1.43
N GLU A 86 8.31 -2.61 0.74
CA GLU A 86 9.49 -2.86 -0.10
C GLU A 86 10.78 -2.85 0.73
N ALA A 87 11.62 -3.85 0.47
CA ALA A 87 12.93 -4.00 1.08
C ALA A 87 13.95 -4.51 0.06
N ILE A 88 15.23 -4.41 0.42
CA ILE A 88 16.38 -4.92 -0.31
C ILE A 88 16.98 -6.03 0.55
N ASN A 89 16.87 -7.26 0.08
CA ASN A 89 17.54 -8.39 0.69
C ASN A 89 18.98 -8.46 0.18
N ILE A 90 19.93 -8.62 1.09
CA ILE A 90 21.34 -8.80 0.79
C ILE A 90 21.66 -10.27 0.97
N HIS A 91 21.97 -10.97 -0.11
CA HIS A 91 22.29 -12.38 -0.01
C HIS A 91 23.58 -12.58 0.82
N PRO A 92 23.57 -13.41 1.88
CA PRO A 92 24.65 -13.44 2.88
C PRO A 92 25.98 -13.94 2.33
N ILE A 93 25.97 -14.69 1.23
CA ILE A 93 27.17 -15.30 0.63
C ILE A 93 27.66 -14.51 -0.58
N THR A 94 26.73 -14.06 -1.44
CA THR A 94 27.08 -13.42 -2.72
C THR A 94 27.11 -11.89 -2.62
N SER A 95 26.59 -11.32 -1.52
CA SER A 95 26.37 -9.87 -1.37
C SER A 95 25.51 -9.25 -2.48
N GLU A 96 24.78 -10.08 -3.22
CA GLU A 96 23.85 -9.64 -4.25
C GLU A 96 22.65 -8.97 -3.58
N ARG A 97 22.20 -7.86 -4.18
CA ARG A 97 21.10 -7.06 -3.68
C ARG A 97 19.86 -7.35 -4.51
N GLU A 98 18.88 -7.97 -3.89
CA GLU A 98 17.60 -8.28 -4.53
C GLU A 98 16.50 -7.47 -3.85
N LYS A 99 15.64 -6.81 -4.64
CA LYS A 99 14.45 -6.17 -4.08
C LYS A 99 13.40 -7.23 -3.78
N VAL A 100 12.80 -7.14 -2.61
CA VAL A 100 11.75 -8.05 -2.13
C VAL A 100 10.61 -7.25 -1.53
N VAL A 101 9.41 -7.83 -1.58
CA VAL A 101 8.23 -7.28 -0.89
C VAL A 101 7.86 -8.18 0.27
N TYR A 102 7.73 -7.58 1.45
CA TYR A 102 7.09 -8.23 2.60
C TYR A 102 5.61 -7.91 2.61
N LEU A 103 4.81 -8.97 2.65
CA LEU A 103 3.36 -8.88 2.69
C LEU A 103 2.88 -8.99 4.13
N ASP A 104 1.96 -8.10 4.47
CA ASP A 104 1.17 -8.14 5.69
C ASP A 104 -0.31 -7.91 5.33
N PHE A 105 -1.24 -8.27 6.21
CA PHE A 105 -2.67 -8.19 5.97
C PHE A 105 -3.33 -7.16 6.89
N LEU A 106 -4.36 -6.50 6.35
CA LEU A 106 -5.21 -5.60 7.10
C LEU A 106 -6.17 -6.39 7.98
N SER A 107 -6.31 -5.98 9.24
CA SER A 107 -7.30 -6.54 10.16
C SER A 107 -8.73 -6.31 9.69
N ASP A 108 -9.69 -7.07 10.21
CA ASP A 108 -11.10 -6.97 9.82
C ASP A 108 -11.72 -5.60 10.12
N SER A 109 -11.16 -4.90 11.10
CA SER A 109 -11.53 -3.54 11.47
C SER A 109 -10.83 -2.46 10.65
N GLU A 110 -9.90 -2.79 9.73
CA GLU A 110 -9.15 -1.81 8.93
C GLU A 110 -9.72 -1.73 7.51
N THR A 111 -10.85 -1.07 7.40
CA THR A 111 -11.61 -0.88 6.15
C THR A 111 -11.32 0.47 5.49
N ASN A 112 -10.88 1.45 6.28
CA ASN A 112 -10.68 2.81 5.83
C ASN A 112 -9.39 3.42 6.38
N MET A 113 -9.04 4.61 5.87
CA MET A 113 -7.83 5.32 6.24
C MET A 113 -7.79 5.70 7.72
N GLN A 114 -8.92 6.05 8.33
CA GLN A 114 -8.99 6.47 9.72
C GLN A 114 -8.64 5.34 10.69
N GLU A 115 -9.14 4.12 10.43
CA GLU A 115 -8.79 2.92 11.20
C GLU A 115 -7.31 2.56 11.02
N LEU A 116 -6.80 2.70 9.79
CA LEU A 116 -5.40 2.42 9.46
C LEU A 116 -4.41 3.41 10.10
N LEU A 117 -4.81 4.65 10.34
CA LEU A 117 -3.96 5.67 10.98
C LEU A 117 -3.46 5.23 12.35
N GLU A 118 -4.25 4.47 13.10
CA GLU A 118 -3.85 3.95 14.41
C GLU A 118 -2.64 3.03 14.26
N ARG A 119 -2.72 2.04 13.36
CA ARG A 119 -1.63 1.10 13.07
C ARG A 119 -0.39 1.82 12.53
N LEU A 120 -0.58 2.75 11.59
CA LEU A 120 0.53 3.52 11.01
C LEU A 120 1.21 4.43 12.03
N THR A 121 0.44 5.00 12.95
CA THR A 121 0.96 5.80 14.06
C THR A 121 1.83 4.96 14.99
N ILE A 122 1.35 3.78 15.38
CA ILE A 122 2.11 2.88 16.26
C ILE A 122 3.42 2.47 15.58
N TYR A 123 3.37 2.20 14.27
CA TYR A 123 4.56 1.90 13.47
C TYR A 123 5.52 3.08 13.36
N GLY A 124 5.01 4.29 13.10
CA GLY A 124 5.83 5.50 13.12
C GLY A 124 6.51 5.71 14.47
N ASN A 125 5.79 5.45 15.56
CA ASN A 125 6.34 5.54 16.91
C ASN A 125 7.42 4.48 17.18
N SER A 126 7.23 3.22 16.76
CA SER A 126 8.24 2.17 16.93
C SER A 126 9.54 2.47 16.16
N ARG A 127 9.43 3.17 15.03
CA ARG A 127 10.57 3.68 14.25
C ARG A 127 11.18 4.98 14.77
N ASN A 128 10.61 5.58 15.83
CA ASN A 128 10.97 6.91 16.33
C ASN A 128 10.94 7.98 15.23
N VAL A 129 9.87 7.96 14.42
CA VAL A 129 9.58 9.01 13.45
C VAL A 129 9.36 10.33 14.18
N GLN A 130 10.04 11.38 13.74
CA GLN A 130 9.96 12.72 14.34
C GLN A 130 8.74 13.49 13.83
N LEU A 131 8.36 13.26 12.58
CA LEU A 131 7.23 13.90 11.94
C LEU A 131 6.41 12.87 11.16
N PHE A 132 5.13 12.77 11.50
CA PHE A 132 4.13 11.97 10.79
C PHE A 132 3.12 12.92 10.15
N GLN A 133 2.94 12.85 8.83
CA GLN A 133 1.97 13.67 8.11
C GLN A 133 1.01 12.81 7.30
N LEU A 134 -0.27 13.11 7.43
CA LEU A 134 -1.33 12.58 6.57
C LEU A 134 -1.67 13.64 5.53
N ILE A 135 -1.58 13.24 4.26
CA ILE A 135 -2.01 14.04 3.11
C ILE A 135 -3.27 13.40 2.54
N ASP A 136 -4.41 14.02 2.83
CA ASP A 136 -5.73 13.62 2.34
C ASP A 136 -6.51 14.84 1.82
N LEU A 137 -7.74 14.60 1.37
CA LEU A 137 -8.61 15.69 0.91
C LEU A 137 -9.03 16.62 2.06
N ASN A 138 -9.07 16.13 3.30
CA ASN A 138 -9.45 16.94 4.46
C ASN A 138 -8.39 18.00 4.77
N LEU A 139 -7.10 17.65 4.66
CA LEU A 139 -5.99 18.59 4.80
C LEU A 139 -6.10 19.70 3.75
N LEU A 140 -6.28 19.34 2.47
CA LEU A 140 -6.41 20.32 1.40
C LEU A 140 -7.63 21.22 1.61
N SER A 141 -8.74 20.66 2.10
CA SER A 141 -9.95 21.42 2.41
C SER A 141 -9.74 22.36 3.60
N ALA A 142 -9.02 21.93 4.64
CA ALA A 142 -8.71 22.74 5.82
C ALA A 142 -7.83 23.94 5.49
N GLU A 143 -6.88 23.79 4.57
CA GLU A 143 -6.03 24.86 4.06
C GLU A 143 -6.72 25.74 3.00
N SER A 144 -8.02 25.52 2.76
CA SER A 144 -8.80 26.22 1.72
C SER A 144 -8.19 26.11 0.31
N ALA A 145 -7.47 25.01 0.03
CA ALA A 145 -6.85 24.74 -1.26
C ALA A 145 -7.87 24.11 -2.21
N TYR A 146 -8.71 24.94 -2.82
CA TYR A 146 -9.76 24.49 -3.74
C TYR A 146 -9.23 24.36 -5.18
N GLY A 147 -8.32 25.26 -5.58
CA GLY A 147 -7.69 25.25 -6.90
C GLY A 147 -6.54 24.23 -7.00
N GLU A 148 -6.31 23.69 -8.20
CA GLU A 148 -5.19 22.75 -8.44
C GLU A 148 -3.83 23.36 -8.06
N LYS A 149 -3.62 24.64 -8.36
CA LYS A 149 -2.39 25.36 -8.01
C LYS A 149 -2.20 25.47 -6.50
N GLU A 150 -3.24 25.83 -5.77
CA GLU A 150 -3.21 25.94 -4.30
C GLU A 150 -2.94 24.57 -3.68
N LYS A 151 -3.63 23.52 -4.16
CA LYS A 151 -3.40 22.14 -3.72
C LYS A 151 -1.95 21.74 -3.92
N PHE A 152 -1.37 22.09 -5.06
CA PHE A 152 0.03 21.80 -5.37
C PHE A 152 0.98 22.57 -4.45
N GLU A 153 0.73 23.85 -4.17
CA GLU A 153 1.53 24.65 -3.24
C GLU A 153 1.46 24.08 -1.82
N THR A 154 0.27 23.76 -1.31
CA THR A 154 0.10 23.09 0.00
C THR A 154 0.82 21.75 0.05
N LEU A 155 0.69 20.91 -0.98
CA LEU A 155 1.41 19.63 -1.07
C LEU A 155 2.92 19.83 -0.99
N LYS A 156 3.44 20.81 -1.73
CA LYS A 156 4.86 21.13 -1.76
C LYS A 156 5.36 21.59 -0.38
N GLU A 157 4.64 22.49 0.28
CA GLU A 157 5.01 22.98 1.62
C GLU A 157 5.08 21.85 2.65
N ARG A 158 4.08 20.96 2.66
CA ARG A 158 4.03 19.80 3.57
C ARG A 158 5.16 18.80 3.30
N LEU A 159 5.50 18.63 2.02
CA LEU A 159 6.62 17.78 1.62
C LEU A 159 7.98 18.37 1.97
N ASP A 160 8.16 19.67 1.78
CA ASP A 160 9.37 20.38 2.17
C ASP A 160 9.56 20.36 3.70
N GLU A 161 8.45 20.48 4.46
CA GLU A 161 8.44 20.25 5.91
C GLU A 161 8.87 18.82 6.25
N CYS A 162 8.30 17.80 5.60
CA CYS A 162 8.73 16.41 5.77
C CYS A 162 10.19 16.15 5.42
N ALA A 163 10.74 16.87 4.45
CA ALA A 163 12.14 16.76 4.06
C ALA A 163 13.08 17.27 5.16
N ALA A 164 12.67 18.24 5.98
CA ALA A 164 13.50 18.85 7.02
C ALA A 164 13.81 17.92 8.22
N TYR A 165 12.96 16.92 8.50
CA TYR A 165 13.13 16.01 9.64
C TYR A 165 13.89 14.75 9.26
N ARG A 166 14.96 14.38 9.98
CA ARG A 166 15.77 13.18 9.66
C ARG A 166 14.97 11.89 9.62
N ARG A 167 13.95 11.79 10.47
CA ARG A 167 13.02 10.66 10.47
C ARG A 167 11.61 11.18 10.25
N SER A 168 11.07 10.98 9.06
CA SER A 168 9.72 11.41 8.71
C SER A 168 8.94 10.30 8.03
N MET A 169 7.62 10.35 8.21
CA MET A 169 6.67 9.48 7.56
C MET A 169 5.57 10.34 6.96
N ILE A 170 5.34 10.16 5.68
CA ILE A 170 4.24 10.81 4.97
C ILE A 170 3.31 9.74 4.39
N VAL A 171 2.02 9.91 4.65
CA VAL A 171 0.97 8.98 4.24
C VAL A 171 0.03 9.71 3.29
N TYR A 172 -0.27 9.10 2.15
CA TYR A 172 -1.13 9.68 1.13
C TYR A 172 -2.36 8.81 0.92
N ASP A 173 -3.53 9.40 1.03
CA ASP A 173 -4.78 8.81 0.55
C ASP A 173 -4.93 9.14 -0.94
N LEU A 174 -4.44 8.25 -1.80
CA LEU A 174 -4.21 8.55 -3.21
C LEU A 174 -5.53 8.72 -3.99
N ASP A 175 -6.55 7.93 -3.65
CA ASP A 175 -7.87 8.00 -4.26
C ASP A 175 -8.51 9.37 -4.04
N SER A 176 -8.40 9.88 -2.80
CA SER A 176 -8.95 11.17 -2.40
C SER A 176 -8.23 12.36 -3.06
N LEU A 177 -6.96 12.21 -3.43
CA LEU A 177 -6.15 13.29 -4.01
C LEU A 177 -6.28 13.41 -5.53
N ILE A 178 -6.40 12.28 -6.25
CA ILE A 178 -6.28 12.29 -7.72
C ILE A 178 -7.61 12.11 -8.43
N GLY A 179 -8.48 11.24 -7.90
CA GLY A 179 -9.72 10.84 -8.55
C GLY A 179 -9.50 10.03 -9.85
N VAL A 180 -10.33 9.01 -10.05
CA VAL A 180 -10.38 8.23 -11.29
C VAL A 180 -11.69 8.53 -12.00
N ASN A 181 -11.59 9.07 -13.21
CA ASN A 181 -12.74 9.25 -14.08
C ASN A 181 -13.04 7.94 -14.81
N ARG A 182 -14.29 7.48 -14.74
CA ARG A 182 -14.77 6.28 -15.43
C ARG A 182 -15.75 6.69 -16.51
N SER A 183 -15.39 6.45 -17.75
CA SER A 183 -16.22 6.75 -18.92
C SER A 183 -16.64 5.46 -19.60
N GLU A 184 -17.94 5.19 -19.63
CA GLU A 184 -18.52 4.01 -20.28
C GLU A 184 -18.90 4.34 -21.73
N GLY A 185 -18.23 3.68 -22.67
CA GLY A 185 -18.56 3.72 -24.08
C GLY A 185 -19.41 2.51 -24.47
N ASN A 186 -20.66 2.74 -24.88
CA ASN A 186 -21.44 1.69 -25.55
C ASN A 186 -21.13 1.74 -27.05
N SER A 187 -20.33 0.79 -27.53
CA SER A 187 -20.12 0.58 -28.96
C SER A 187 -20.98 -0.58 -29.46
N SER A 188 -21.22 -0.64 -30.77
CA SER A 188 -21.85 -1.81 -31.42
C SER A 188 -21.03 -3.11 -31.24
N MET A 189 -19.79 -3.02 -30.76
CA MET A 189 -18.89 -4.13 -30.47
C MET A 189 -18.82 -4.48 -28.97
N GLY A 190 -19.62 -3.81 -28.12
CA GLY A 190 -19.69 -4.06 -26.68
C GLY A 190 -19.51 -2.80 -25.83
N ARG A 191 -19.63 -2.98 -24.52
CA ARG A 191 -19.38 -1.94 -23.51
C ARG A 191 -17.88 -1.88 -23.22
N SER A 192 -17.25 -0.72 -23.42
CA SER A 192 -15.89 -0.45 -22.97
C SER A 192 -15.90 0.57 -21.82
N THR A 193 -15.09 0.32 -20.79
CA THR A 193 -14.86 1.26 -19.69
C THR A 193 -13.49 1.89 -19.88
N ASN A 194 -13.45 3.17 -20.23
CA ASN A 194 -12.23 3.96 -20.28
C ASN A 194 -12.00 4.63 -18.92
N LEU A 195 -10.82 4.40 -18.33
CA LEU A 195 -10.41 4.95 -17.04
C LEU A 195 -9.29 5.98 -17.25
N SER A 196 -9.40 7.15 -16.60
CA SER A 196 -8.38 8.20 -16.68
C SER A 196 -8.23 8.95 -15.36
N LEU A 197 -7.02 9.44 -15.08
CA LEU A 197 -6.74 10.24 -13.88
C LEU A 197 -7.25 11.68 -14.04
N ILE A 198 -7.80 12.28 -12.98
CA ILE A 198 -8.29 13.68 -13.01
C ILE A 198 -7.16 14.66 -12.70
N ASN A 199 -6.43 14.48 -11.59
CA ASN A 199 -5.35 15.41 -11.18
C ASN A 199 -3.95 14.85 -11.52
N HIS A 200 -3.57 14.89 -12.80
CA HIS A 200 -2.32 14.29 -13.27
C HIS A 200 -1.05 14.97 -12.71
N ASN A 201 -1.08 16.28 -12.47
CA ASN A 201 0.06 17.00 -11.90
C ASN A 201 0.35 16.58 -10.46
N VAL A 202 -0.71 16.48 -9.65
CA VAL A 202 -0.64 15.98 -8.27
C VAL A 202 -0.12 14.55 -8.26
N TYR A 203 -0.66 13.68 -9.13
CA TYR A 203 -0.18 12.30 -9.27
C TYR A 203 1.31 12.22 -9.58
N THR A 204 1.76 12.95 -10.60
CA THR A 204 3.16 12.90 -11.04
C THR A 204 4.11 13.38 -9.95
N TYR A 205 3.70 14.39 -9.19
CA TYR A 205 4.46 14.91 -8.07
C TYR A 205 4.53 13.92 -6.89
N ILE A 206 3.39 13.34 -6.50
CA ILE A 206 3.34 12.31 -5.46
C ILE A 206 4.20 11.11 -5.86
N LYS A 207 4.12 10.68 -7.14
CA LYS A 207 4.92 9.60 -7.70
C LYS A 207 6.42 9.84 -7.53
N ASP A 208 6.91 11.02 -7.94
CA ASP A 208 8.32 11.40 -7.81
C ASP A 208 8.76 11.38 -6.35
N LYS A 209 7.94 11.92 -5.45
CA LYS A 209 8.23 11.93 -4.00
C LYS A 209 8.19 10.56 -3.37
N PHE A 210 7.29 9.68 -3.80
CA PHE A 210 7.28 8.28 -3.36
C PHE A 210 8.57 7.56 -3.74
N GLN A 211 9.10 7.83 -4.94
CA GLN A 211 10.38 7.27 -5.38
C GLN A 211 11.56 7.77 -4.55
N SER A 212 11.48 8.99 -4.00
CA SER A 212 12.51 9.59 -3.15
C SER A 212 12.56 9.06 -1.72
N ALA A 213 11.65 8.18 -1.30
CA ALA A 213 11.70 7.52 0.00
C ALA A 213 12.97 6.66 0.13
N TYR A 214 13.62 6.71 1.29
CA TYR A 214 14.85 5.97 1.57
C TYR A 214 15.03 5.73 3.07
N ILE A 215 15.79 4.69 3.41
CA ILE A 215 16.27 4.45 4.78
C ILE A 215 17.77 4.26 4.70
N GLN A 216 18.50 5.11 5.41
CA GLN A 216 19.94 5.07 5.47
C GLN A 216 20.36 4.74 6.91
N SER A 217 20.80 3.49 7.11
CA SER A 217 21.52 3.10 8.31
C SER A 217 23.02 3.31 8.05
N SER A 218 23.63 4.31 8.69
CA SER A 218 25.09 4.41 8.71
C SER A 218 25.65 3.34 9.64
N THR A 219 25.90 2.14 9.09
CA THR A 219 26.81 1.18 9.72
C THR A 219 28.22 1.72 9.48
N SER A 220 28.85 2.28 10.51
CA SER A 220 30.25 2.70 10.47
C SER A 220 31.14 1.46 10.26
N ASN A 221 31.33 1.04 9.03
CA ASN A 221 32.46 0.19 8.66
C ASN A 221 33.70 1.08 8.65
N ASN A 222 34.33 1.26 9.80
CA ASN A 222 35.74 1.62 9.88
C ASN A 222 36.37 0.79 10.99
N ASN A 223 37.05 -0.28 10.55
CA ASN A 223 38.20 -0.78 11.26
C ASN A 223 39.21 0.38 11.38
N ASN A 224 39.73 0.55 12.59
CA ASN A 224 40.87 1.42 12.93
C ASN A 224 40.58 2.91 12.88
N ASP A 225 40.05 3.46 13.97
CA ASP A 225 40.72 4.55 14.69
C ASP A 225 40.02 4.75 16.03
N GLU A 226 40.66 4.24 17.09
CA GLU A 226 40.36 4.60 18.46
C GLU A 226 40.67 6.09 18.64
N ASN A 227 39.67 6.95 18.44
CA ASN A 227 39.67 8.28 19.04
C ASN A 227 38.22 8.78 19.21
N ASP A 228 37.75 8.60 20.44
CA ASP A 228 36.80 9.44 21.17
C ASP A 228 36.05 10.53 20.39
N ASN A 229 35.11 10.12 19.54
CA ASN A 229 33.86 10.83 19.39
C ASN A 229 32.73 9.81 19.21
N LYS A 230 31.81 9.82 20.18
CA LYS A 230 30.48 9.18 20.08
C LYS A 230 29.69 9.88 18.98
N ASP A 231 30.07 9.67 17.73
CA ASP A 231 29.24 10.06 16.61
C ASP A 231 28.01 9.15 16.63
N ALA A 232 26.93 9.71 17.18
CA ALA A 232 25.63 9.07 17.23
C ALA A 232 25.30 8.55 15.82
N ILE A 233 25.05 7.24 15.72
CA ILE A 233 24.56 6.59 14.49
C ILE A 233 23.41 7.43 13.93
N VAL A 234 23.68 8.19 12.87
CA VAL A 234 22.66 9.03 12.24
C VAL A 234 21.87 8.12 11.32
N ASN A 235 20.83 7.49 11.85
CA ASN A 235 19.83 6.81 11.03
C ASN A 235 18.86 7.87 10.48
N GLU A 236 18.89 8.06 9.17
CA GLU A 236 17.89 8.82 8.44
C GLU A 236 16.84 7.87 7.88
N GLU A 237 15.57 8.15 8.13
CA GLU A 237 14.45 7.32 7.69
C GLU A 237 13.37 8.20 7.06
N LYS A 238 13.15 8.04 5.76
CA LYS A 238 12.12 8.76 5.00
C LYS A 238 11.10 7.75 4.51
N TRP A 239 10.02 7.61 5.27
CA TRP A 239 8.93 6.70 4.95
C TRP A 239 7.88 7.39 4.08
N SER A 240 7.48 6.73 3.00
CA SER A 240 6.38 7.15 2.13
C SER A 240 5.38 6.01 2.02
N VAL A 241 4.15 6.28 2.41
CA VAL A 241 3.07 5.29 2.50
C VAL A 241 1.95 5.70 1.55
N MET A 242 1.62 4.83 0.59
CA MET A 242 0.52 5.04 -0.35
C MET A 242 -0.66 4.18 0.04
N VAL A 243 -1.80 4.81 0.30
CA VAL A 243 -3.05 4.12 0.59
C VAL A 243 -3.92 4.22 -0.64
N ILE A 244 -4.25 3.06 -1.22
CA ILE A 244 -4.95 2.95 -2.49
C ILE A 244 -6.10 1.94 -2.35
N ARG A 245 -7.29 2.35 -2.77
CA ARG A 245 -8.52 1.57 -2.80
C ARG A 245 -8.90 1.20 -4.23
N ASP A 246 -8.72 2.09 -5.20
CA ASP A 246 -9.09 1.80 -6.60
C ASP A 246 -8.07 0.83 -7.25
N PRO A 247 -8.51 -0.35 -7.76
CA PRO A 247 -7.60 -1.33 -8.35
C PRO A 247 -6.88 -0.85 -9.61
N PHE A 248 -7.51 0.03 -10.40
CA PHE A 248 -6.87 0.61 -11.59
C PHE A 248 -5.77 1.57 -11.18
N LEU A 249 -6.05 2.44 -10.21
CA LEU A 249 -5.05 3.37 -9.68
C LEU A 249 -3.88 2.64 -9.04
N LEU A 250 -4.14 1.55 -8.31
CA LEU A 250 -3.10 0.71 -7.73
C LEU A 250 -2.17 0.14 -8.80
N ARG A 251 -2.73 -0.51 -9.83
CA ARG A 251 -1.93 -1.11 -10.91
C ARG A 251 -1.10 -0.04 -11.62
N GLN A 252 -1.75 1.04 -12.03
CA GLN A 252 -1.10 2.18 -12.69
C GLN A 252 0.04 2.75 -11.85
N PHE A 253 -0.18 2.96 -10.55
CA PHE A 253 0.82 3.51 -9.64
C PHE A 253 2.00 2.56 -9.43
N CYS A 254 1.74 1.27 -9.17
CA CYS A 254 2.77 0.26 -9.02
C CYS A 254 3.67 0.15 -10.26
N ASP A 255 3.07 0.14 -11.45
CA ASP A 255 3.81 0.10 -12.72
C ASP A 255 4.64 1.39 -12.91
N ASP A 256 4.05 2.55 -12.65
CA ASP A 256 4.71 3.85 -12.85
C ASP A 256 5.87 4.11 -11.87
N VAL A 257 5.81 3.56 -10.64
CA VAL A 257 6.91 3.66 -9.66
C VAL A 257 7.90 2.51 -9.76
N ALA A 258 7.64 1.54 -10.66
CA ALA A 258 8.35 0.27 -10.73
C ALA A 258 8.45 -0.40 -9.34
N PHE A 259 7.32 -0.46 -8.64
CA PHE A 259 7.24 -1.13 -7.35
C PHE A 259 7.54 -2.61 -7.53
N THR A 260 8.36 -3.16 -6.65
CA THR A 260 8.72 -4.58 -6.72
C THR A 260 7.46 -5.44 -6.64
N ARG A 261 7.30 -6.41 -7.56
CA ARG A 261 6.17 -7.34 -7.52
C ARG A 261 6.38 -8.36 -6.41
N SER A 262 5.30 -8.76 -5.74
CA SER A 262 5.37 -9.84 -4.75
C SER A 262 5.61 -11.20 -5.42
N ILE A 263 6.19 -12.15 -4.69
CA ILE A 263 6.41 -13.52 -5.17
C ILE A 263 5.10 -14.13 -5.69
N ARG A 264 4.00 -13.90 -4.96
CA ARG A 264 2.67 -14.40 -5.36
C ARG A 264 2.21 -13.83 -6.70
N GLU A 265 2.42 -12.54 -6.95
CA GLU A 265 2.06 -11.91 -8.23
C GLU A 265 2.91 -12.46 -9.38
N ILE A 266 4.19 -12.71 -9.14
CA ILE A 266 5.09 -13.34 -10.12
C ILE A 266 4.61 -14.76 -10.43
N GLU A 267 4.29 -15.56 -9.41
CA GLU A 267 3.77 -16.92 -9.58
C GLU A 267 2.42 -16.95 -10.31
N GLU A 268 1.53 -16.00 -10.03
CA GLU A 268 0.24 -15.83 -10.70
C GLU A 268 0.43 -15.48 -12.19
N GLU A 269 1.33 -14.54 -12.51
CA GLU A 269 1.67 -14.15 -13.88
C GLU A 269 2.32 -15.31 -14.65
N GLU A 270 3.25 -16.04 -14.04
CA GLU A 270 3.83 -17.25 -14.63
C GLU A 270 2.80 -18.36 -14.82
N ALA A 271 1.84 -18.51 -13.92
CA ALA A 271 0.73 -19.43 -14.08
C ALA A 271 -0.23 -18.98 -15.20
N GLU A 272 -0.45 -17.69 -15.40
CA GLU A 272 -1.22 -17.14 -16.52
C GLU A 272 -0.51 -17.33 -17.86
N MET A 273 0.79 -17.04 -17.94
CA MET A 273 1.60 -17.31 -19.14
C MET A 273 1.59 -18.80 -19.49
N ARG A 274 1.79 -19.68 -18.48
CA ARG A 274 1.68 -21.13 -18.68
C ARG A 274 0.29 -21.56 -19.16
N ARG A 275 -0.78 -20.92 -18.68
CA ARG A 275 -2.15 -21.18 -19.15
C ARG A 275 -2.37 -20.68 -20.58
N ALA A 276 -1.83 -19.51 -20.93
CA ALA A 276 -1.94 -18.94 -22.27
C ALA A 276 -1.21 -19.79 -23.32
N ASP A 277 -0.10 -20.42 -22.93
CA ASP A 277 0.70 -21.32 -23.77
C ASP A 277 0.15 -22.75 -23.81
N GLN A 278 -0.86 -23.08 -23.00
CA GLN A 278 -1.53 -24.38 -23.07
C GLN A 278 -2.56 -24.41 -24.21
N PRO A 279 -2.52 -25.44 -25.08
CA PRO A 279 -3.51 -25.61 -26.12
C PRO A 279 -4.87 -25.94 -25.51
N VAL A 280 -5.85 -25.05 -25.71
CA VAL A 280 -7.24 -25.21 -25.30
C VAL A 280 -7.99 -26.00 -26.37
N ARG A 281 -8.65 -27.08 -25.97
CA ARG A 281 -9.48 -27.88 -26.87
C ARG A 281 -10.87 -27.26 -27.02
N CYS A 282 -11.26 -26.97 -28.25
CA CYS A 282 -12.63 -26.59 -28.54
C CYS A 282 -13.58 -27.79 -28.35
N VAL A 283 -14.66 -27.59 -27.60
CA VAL A 283 -15.63 -28.66 -27.30
C VAL A 283 -16.42 -29.08 -28.54
N GLN A 284 -16.62 -28.17 -29.51
CA GLN A 284 -17.43 -28.45 -30.70
C GLN A 284 -16.63 -29.02 -31.88
N CYS A 285 -15.51 -28.40 -32.28
CA CYS A 285 -14.69 -28.95 -33.38
C CYS A 285 -13.65 -29.97 -32.92
N SER A 286 -13.40 -30.09 -31.61
CA SER A 286 -12.33 -30.93 -31.03
C SER A 286 -10.90 -30.53 -31.40
N ASP A 287 -10.69 -29.43 -32.13
CA ASP A 287 -9.36 -28.89 -32.42
C ASP A 287 -8.76 -28.16 -31.21
N TYR A 288 -7.44 -28.01 -31.23
CA TYR A 288 -6.67 -27.34 -30.19
C TYR A 288 -6.24 -25.95 -30.66
N TYR A 289 -6.40 -24.96 -29.78
CA TYR A 289 -6.08 -23.56 -30.05
C TYR A 289 -5.22 -23.00 -28.91
N LEU A 290 -4.19 -22.24 -29.24
CA LEU A 290 -3.52 -21.41 -28.26
C LEU A 290 -4.37 -20.18 -27.98
N VAL A 291 -4.43 -19.74 -26.71
CA VAL A 291 -5.26 -18.58 -26.31
C VAL A 291 -4.81 -17.32 -27.05
N GLN A 292 -3.51 -17.18 -27.33
CA GLN A 292 -2.94 -16.07 -28.09
C GLN A 292 -3.38 -16.04 -29.56
N ASP A 293 -3.67 -17.22 -30.14
CA ASP A 293 -4.12 -17.38 -31.52
C ASP A 293 -5.65 -17.40 -31.64
N SER A 294 -6.37 -17.44 -30.52
CA SER A 294 -7.82 -17.38 -30.49
C SER A 294 -8.29 -15.99 -30.93
N LYS A 295 -8.61 -15.85 -32.22
CA LYS A 295 -9.25 -14.68 -32.82
C LYS A 295 -10.68 -15.06 -33.26
N MET A 296 -11.54 -14.06 -33.45
CA MET A 296 -12.84 -14.27 -34.07
C MET A 296 -12.70 -15.00 -35.41
N GLY A 297 -13.46 -16.08 -35.61
CA GLY A 297 -13.46 -16.88 -36.84
C GLY A 297 -12.38 -17.97 -36.91
N VAL A 298 -11.55 -18.14 -35.87
CA VAL A 298 -10.54 -19.21 -35.81
C VAL A 298 -11.17 -20.59 -35.60
N CYS A 299 -12.32 -20.64 -34.92
CA CYS A 299 -13.17 -21.82 -34.89
C CYS A 299 -14.43 -21.55 -35.72
N VAL A 300 -14.69 -22.38 -36.73
CA VAL A 300 -15.90 -22.29 -37.59
C VAL A 300 -17.22 -22.53 -36.85
N HIS A 301 -17.16 -22.97 -35.59
CA HIS A 301 -18.32 -23.25 -34.75
C HIS A 301 -18.53 -22.23 -33.63
N HIS A 302 -17.63 -21.25 -33.47
CA HIS A 302 -17.75 -20.20 -32.45
C HIS A 302 -17.54 -18.82 -33.08
N ASP A 303 -18.55 -17.95 -32.98
CA ASP A 303 -18.47 -16.53 -33.40
C ASP A 303 -17.71 -15.66 -32.39
N GLY A 304 -16.71 -16.22 -31.71
CA GLY A 304 -15.98 -15.56 -30.62
C GLY A 304 -14.71 -16.31 -30.20
N PHE A 305 -14.14 -15.91 -29.07
CA PHE A 305 -12.93 -16.50 -28.51
C PHE A 305 -13.21 -17.90 -27.93
N VAL A 306 -12.28 -18.83 -28.14
CA VAL A 306 -12.32 -20.17 -27.53
C VAL A 306 -11.71 -20.06 -26.14
N TYR A 307 -12.56 -19.98 -25.11
CA TYR A 307 -12.12 -19.97 -23.72
C TYR A 307 -12.01 -21.37 -23.14
N ASP A 308 -11.14 -21.50 -22.15
CA ASP A 308 -10.94 -22.71 -21.36
C ASP A 308 -12.23 -23.08 -20.60
N ASN A 309 -12.90 -24.14 -21.07
CA ASN A 309 -14.11 -24.69 -20.46
C ASN A 309 -13.75 -25.67 -19.33
N HIS A 310 -13.06 -25.19 -18.29
CA HIS A 310 -12.88 -25.97 -17.06
C HIS A 310 -14.17 -26.12 -16.24
N SER A 311 -15.25 -25.43 -16.62
CA SER A 311 -16.58 -25.71 -16.06
C SER A 311 -17.16 -26.97 -16.70
N VAL A 312 -17.06 -28.09 -15.98
CA VAL A 312 -17.68 -29.39 -16.30
C VAL A 312 -19.19 -29.26 -16.65
N THR A 313 -19.82 -28.17 -16.24
CA THR A 313 -21.22 -27.81 -16.49
C THR A 313 -21.55 -27.37 -17.92
N LEU A 314 -20.61 -26.78 -18.70
CA LEU A 314 -20.94 -26.29 -20.06
C LEU A 314 -21.05 -27.41 -21.11
N ALA A 315 -20.41 -28.56 -20.88
CA ALA A 315 -20.57 -29.74 -21.73
C ALA A 315 -22.03 -30.27 -21.75
N GLN A 316 -22.81 -30.00 -20.70
CA GLN A 316 -24.23 -30.36 -20.66
C GLN A 316 -25.14 -29.38 -21.42
N TRP A 317 -24.69 -28.15 -21.69
CA TRP A 317 -25.54 -27.07 -22.21
C TRP A 317 -25.19 -26.67 -23.66
N GLY A 318 -24.01 -27.06 -24.16
CA GLY A 318 -23.56 -26.78 -25.53
C GLY A 318 -24.38 -27.43 -26.65
N SER A 319 -25.32 -28.32 -26.32
CA SER A 319 -26.25 -28.97 -27.25
C SER A 319 -27.60 -28.24 -27.39
N ALA A 320 -27.88 -27.20 -26.60
CA ALA A 320 -29.18 -26.52 -26.60
C ALA A 320 -29.34 -25.37 -27.62
N CYS A 321 -28.25 -24.83 -28.17
CA CYS A 321 -28.34 -23.70 -29.12
C CYS A 321 -28.61 -24.08 -30.58
N CYS A 322 -28.60 -25.37 -30.93
CA CYS A 322 -28.84 -25.83 -32.30
C CYS A 322 -30.12 -26.68 -32.39
N ASN A 323 -31.28 -26.07 -32.09
CA ASN A 323 -32.53 -26.58 -32.64
C ASN A 323 -32.54 -26.30 -34.15
N ARG A 324 -32.22 -27.35 -34.90
CA ARG A 324 -32.35 -27.46 -36.35
C ARG A 324 -33.73 -26.94 -36.80
N THR A 325 -33.75 -25.91 -37.63
CA THR A 325 -34.76 -25.81 -38.69
C THR A 325 -34.12 -26.31 -39.97
N ALA A 326 -34.39 -27.57 -40.30
CA ALA A 326 -34.13 -28.13 -41.61
C ALA A 326 -35.16 -27.58 -42.60
N THR A 327 -34.69 -26.98 -43.69
CA THR A 327 -35.35 -26.97 -45.01
C THR A 327 -34.29 -27.11 -46.06
#